data_AF-A0AAN7JWH3-F1
#
_entry.id   AF-A0AAN7JWH3-F1
#
_cell.length_a   1.000
_cell.length_b   1.000
_cell.length_c   1.000
_cell.angle_alpha   90.00
_cell.angle_beta   90.00
_cell.angle_gamma   90.00
#
_symmetry.space_group_name_H-M   'P 1'
#
loop_
_entity.id
_entity.type
_entity.pdbx_description
1 polymer ?
#
loop_
_entity_poly.entity_id
_entity_poly.type
_entity_poly.pdbx_seq_one_letter_code
_entity_poly.pdbx_strand_id
1 'polypeptide(L)'
;MGEPDTESSLESATMFFVPRSSVRSLADIGRQLLQSSPFQGQSIRCIRVGNTEIPNNKGLLFALQNIKGIGRATARQILADLRIGNKPAKELSGFQVESLRNEVMTYTIGHNLDKENASNIKRLMGIQCYRGIRHIDGYPCRGQRTRSNARTRKSRGGRSTAAVPQ
;
A
#
# COMPACT_ATOMS: atom_id res chain seq x y z
N MET A 1 -55.58 -41.76 47.27
CA MET A 1 -55.31 -40.47 47.94
C MET A 1 -53.91 -40.60 48.53
N GLY A 2 -52.84 -40.00 48.04
CA GLY A 2 -52.70 -38.77 47.26
C GLY A 2 -51.73 -37.87 48.05
N GLU A 3 -50.46 -37.86 47.60
CA GLU A 3 -49.39 -36.87 47.86
C GLU A 3 -48.66 -36.86 49.24
N PRO A 4 -47.45 -36.29 49.36
CA PRO A 4 -46.23 -36.58 48.57
C PRO A 4 -44.90 -36.53 49.39
N ASP A 5 -43.83 -37.02 48.78
CA ASP A 5 -42.42 -36.58 48.75
C ASP A 5 -41.74 -35.92 49.96
N THR A 6 -40.58 -36.45 50.35
CA THR A 6 -39.30 -35.72 50.26
C THR A 6 -38.12 -36.66 50.47
N GLU A 7 -37.31 -36.74 49.42
CA GLU A 7 -35.99 -37.37 49.37
C GLU A 7 -34.98 -36.59 50.23
N SER A 8 -34.12 -37.28 50.97
CA SER A 8 -32.67 -37.09 50.85
C SER A 8 -31.93 -38.14 51.68
N SER A 9 -31.24 -38.97 50.90
CA SER A 9 -30.49 -40.17 51.21
C SER A 9 -29.49 -40.06 52.36
N LEU A 10 -29.50 -41.10 53.18
CA LEU A 10 -28.38 -41.53 54.01
C LEU A 10 -27.34 -42.32 53.17
N GLU A 11 -26.10 -42.26 53.65
CA GLU A 11 -25.04 -43.26 53.56
C GLU A 11 -24.32 -43.51 52.22
N SER A 12 -23.00 -43.26 52.22
CA SER A 12 -22.02 -44.34 52.34
C SER A 12 -20.57 -43.85 52.34
N ALA A 13 -19.77 -44.49 53.20
CA ALA A 13 -18.33 -44.39 53.26
C ALA A 13 -17.64 -44.92 51.99
N THR A 14 -16.46 -44.40 51.64
CA THR A 14 -15.29 -45.19 51.20
C THR A 14 -14.06 -44.30 50.88
N MET A 15 -12.92 -44.70 51.47
CA MET A 15 -11.58 -44.82 50.88
C MET A 15 -10.79 -43.58 50.40
N PHE A 16 -9.73 -43.27 51.16
CA PHE A 16 -8.35 -42.96 50.73
C PHE A 16 -8.09 -42.63 49.23
N PHE A 17 -7.60 -41.42 48.92
CA PHE A 17 -6.67 -41.20 47.81
C PHE A 17 -5.72 -40.00 48.04
N VAL A 18 -4.45 -40.23 47.70
CA VAL A 18 -3.24 -39.43 47.97
C VAL A 18 -3.08 -38.24 47.03
N PRO A 19 -2.57 -37.06 47.46
CA PRO A 19 -2.07 -36.05 46.52
C PRO A 19 -0.61 -36.37 46.14
N ARG A 20 -0.39 -36.91 44.93
CA ARG A 20 0.95 -36.89 44.31
C ARG A 20 1.12 -35.55 43.61
N SER A 21 1.95 -34.69 44.20
CA SER A 21 2.59 -33.56 43.52
C SER A 21 3.27 -34.05 42.24
N SER A 22 2.64 -33.78 41.10
CA SER A 22 3.19 -34.11 39.79
C SER A 22 4.39 -33.21 39.51
N VAL A 23 5.56 -33.84 39.53
CA VAL A 23 6.84 -33.29 39.13
C VAL A 23 6.74 -32.97 37.63
N ARG A 24 6.74 -31.68 37.27
CA ARG A 24 6.83 -31.26 35.86
C ARG A 24 8.17 -31.73 35.31
N SER A 25 8.12 -32.59 34.28
CA SER A 25 9.29 -33.20 33.69
C SER A 25 10.17 -32.16 32.99
N LEU A 26 11.49 -32.27 33.16
CA LEU A 26 12.48 -31.51 32.39
C LEU A 26 12.42 -31.78 30.87
N ALA A 27 11.69 -32.82 30.44
CA ALA A 27 11.53 -33.18 29.04
C ALA A 27 10.53 -32.28 28.28
N ASP A 28 9.69 -31.52 28.99
CA ASP A 28 8.70 -30.63 28.36
C ASP A 28 9.30 -29.26 27.96
N ILE A 29 10.40 -28.85 28.60
CA ILE A 29 11.12 -27.61 28.26
C ILE A 29 11.87 -27.77 26.91
N GLY A 30 12.36 -28.99 26.62
CA GLY A 30 13.12 -29.28 25.40
C GLY A 30 12.29 -29.26 24.11
N ARG A 31 10.97 -29.58 24.18
CA ARG A 31 10.10 -29.54 22.99
C ARG A 31 9.56 -28.15 22.68
N GLN A 32 9.60 -27.24 23.65
CA GLN A 32 9.11 -25.87 23.46
C GLN A 32 10.16 -24.95 22.80
N LEU A 33 11.44 -25.38 22.76
CA LEU A 33 12.55 -24.63 22.18
C LEU A 33 12.92 -24.99 20.73
N LEU A 34 12.15 -25.88 20.07
CA LEU A 34 12.33 -26.20 18.64
C LEU A 34 11.18 -25.70 17.74
N GLN A 35 10.25 -24.90 18.28
CA GLN A 35 9.12 -24.31 17.53
C GLN A 35 9.03 -22.78 17.67
N SER A 36 10.17 -22.12 17.90
CA SER A 36 10.30 -20.68 17.74
C SER A 36 11.44 -20.35 16.78
N SER A 37 11.35 -20.87 15.56
CA SER A 37 11.97 -20.23 14.41
C SER A 37 11.02 -19.16 13.87
N PRO A 38 11.21 -17.85 14.15
CA PRO A 38 10.50 -16.80 13.45
C PRO A 38 11.16 -16.52 12.09
N PHE A 39 11.74 -17.54 11.45
CA PHE A 39 12.18 -17.48 10.06
C PHE A 39 11.08 -18.04 9.17
N GLN A 40 9.86 -17.51 9.35
CA GLN A 40 8.90 -17.43 8.26
C GLN A 40 9.61 -16.66 7.15
N GLY A 41 9.90 -17.34 6.03
CA GLY A 41 10.59 -16.77 4.89
C GLY A 41 10.06 -15.37 4.64
N GLN A 42 10.95 -14.38 4.64
CA GLN A 42 10.60 -13.00 4.36
C GLN A 42 10.10 -12.92 2.91
N SER A 43 8.84 -13.24 2.71
CA SER A 43 8.06 -12.79 1.57
C SER A 43 8.17 -11.28 1.62
N ILE A 44 9.02 -10.72 0.75
CA ILE A 44 9.20 -9.29 0.59
C ILE A 44 7.78 -8.70 0.53
N ARG A 45 7.38 -7.93 1.55
CA ARG A 45 5.99 -7.44 1.69
C ARG A 45 5.70 -6.29 0.72
N CYS A 46 6.72 -5.54 0.35
CA CYS A 46 6.68 -4.51 -0.67
C CYS A 46 8.10 -4.26 -1.22
N ILE A 47 8.24 -4.07 -2.54
CA ILE A 47 9.46 -3.50 -3.09
C ILE A 47 9.30 -1.98 -3.09
N ARG A 48 10.12 -1.29 -2.30
CA ARG A 48 10.22 0.16 -2.34
C ARG A 48 11.27 0.55 -3.37
N VAL A 49 10.84 1.23 -4.42
CA VAL A 49 11.70 1.80 -5.46
C VAL A 49 11.53 3.32 -5.40
N GLY A 50 12.60 4.01 -5.02
CA GLY A 50 12.56 5.45 -4.70
C GLY A 50 11.66 5.75 -3.49
N ASN A 51 10.60 6.53 -3.73
CA ASN A 51 9.70 7.07 -2.68
C ASN A 51 8.29 6.44 -2.67
N THR A 52 8.02 5.46 -3.52
CA THR A 52 6.69 4.84 -3.66
C THR A 52 6.78 3.33 -3.53
N GLU A 53 5.78 2.72 -2.92
CA GLU A 53 5.70 1.26 -2.75
C GLU A 53 5.14 0.61 -4.02
N ILE A 54 5.84 -0.39 -4.53
CA ILE A 54 5.37 -1.21 -5.64
C ILE A 54 4.51 -2.35 -5.09
N PRO A 55 3.28 -2.57 -5.60
CA PRO A 55 2.45 -3.68 -5.18
C PRO A 55 3.02 -5.00 -5.70
N ASN A 56 3.24 -5.93 -4.78
CA ASN A 56 3.96 -7.17 -5.05
C ASN A 56 3.16 -8.21 -5.85
N ASN A 57 1.84 -8.08 -5.89
CA ASN A 57 0.96 -9.05 -6.57
C ASN A 57 0.79 -8.80 -8.08
N LYS A 58 1.36 -7.72 -8.63
CA LYS A 58 1.22 -7.35 -10.05
C LYS A 58 2.47 -7.71 -10.84
N GLY A 59 2.29 -7.99 -12.14
CA GLY A 59 3.38 -8.07 -13.10
C GLY A 59 4.13 -6.74 -13.21
N LEU A 60 5.44 -6.79 -13.40
CA LEU A 60 6.32 -5.62 -13.34
C LEU A 60 5.87 -4.46 -14.22
N LEU A 61 5.36 -4.76 -15.42
CA LEU A 61 4.86 -3.75 -16.35
C LEU A 61 3.79 -2.84 -15.72
N PHE A 62 2.87 -3.42 -14.95
CA PHE A 62 1.79 -2.70 -14.25
C PHE A 62 2.21 -2.23 -12.87
N ALA A 63 3.16 -2.91 -12.25
CA ALA A 63 3.68 -2.57 -10.94
C ALA A 63 4.42 -1.22 -10.98
N LEU A 64 5.23 -0.99 -12.03
CA LEU A 64 5.96 0.27 -12.25
C LEU A 64 5.03 1.47 -12.51
N GLN A 65 3.87 1.25 -13.14
CA GLN A 65 2.90 2.32 -13.45
C GLN A 65 2.27 2.98 -12.22
N ASN A 66 2.39 2.36 -11.03
CA ASN A 66 1.92 3.00 -9.80
C ASN A 66 2.83 4.18 -9.38
N ILE A 67 4.05 4.24 -9.92
CA ILE A 67 4.95 5.36 -9.73
C ILE A 67 4.49 6.51 -10.64
N LYS A 68 4.09 7.62 -10.04
CA LYS A 68 3.70 8.83 -10.77
C LYS A 68 4.86 9.34 -11.62
N GLY A 69 4.64 9.44 -12.92
CA GLY A 69 5.67 9.79 -13.92
C GLY A 69 6.04 8.62 -14.82
N ILE A 70 5.77 7.38 -14.40
CA ILE A 70 6.01 6.19 -15.22
C ILE A 70 4.70 5.73 -15.85
N GLY A 71 4.67 5.71 -17.19
CA GLY A 71 3.54 5.24 -17.97
C GLY A 71 3.80 3.87 -18.61
N ARG A 72 2.88 3.44 -19.48
CA ARG A 72 3.01 2.16 -20.22
C ARG A 72 4.20 2.10 -21.17
N ALA A 73 4.60 3.24 -21.73
CA ALA A 73 5.71 3.32 -22.67
C ALA A 73 7.05 3.22 -21.94
N THR A 74 7.25 4.07 -20.93
CA THR A 74 8.48 4.10 -20.13
C THR A 74 8.67 2.80 -19.34
N ALA A 75 7.60 2.22 -18.78
CA ALA A 75 7.71 0.92 -18.10
C ALA A 75 8.17 -0.21 -19.05
N ARG A 76 7.73 -0.21 -20.32
CA ARG A 76 8.21 -1.18 -21.32
C ARG A 76 9.67 -0.95 -21.68
N GLN A 77 10.07 0.33 -21.77
CA GLN A 77 11.45 0.71 -22.07
C GLN A 77 12.41 0.23 -20.97
N ILE A 78 12.12 0.57 -19.71
CA ILE A 78 12.91 0.13 -18.53
C ILE A 78 13.07 -1.39 -18.50
N LEU A 79 11.99 -2.14 -18.76
CA LEU A 79 12.07 -3.62 -18.78
C LEU A 79 12.87 -4.15 -19.96
N ALA A 80 12.82 -3.48 -21.11
CA ALA A 80 13.61 -3.84 -22.28
C ALA A 80 15.10 -3.56 -22.06
N ASP A 81 15.43 -2.44 -21.43
CA ASP A 81 16.80 -2.00 -21.14
C ASP A 81 17.49 -2.98 -20.17
N LEU A 82 16.79 -3.38 -19.10
CA LEU A 82 17.28 -4.39 -18.14
C LEU A 82 17.18 -5.83 -18.63
N ARG A 83 16.53 -6.06 -19.78
CA ARG A 83 16.23 -7.40 -20.33
C ARG A 83 15.50 -8.30 -19.31
N ILE A 84 14.64 -7.71 -18.48
CA ILE A 84 13.84 -8.43 -17.49
C ILE A 84 12.48 -8.77 -18.10
N GLY A 85 12.14 -10.06 -18.11
CA GLY A 85 10.80 -10.52 -18.53
C GLY A 85 9.69 -10.06 -17.57
N ASN A 86 8.43 -10.13 -18.00
CA ASN A 86 7.28 -9.74 -17.17
C ASN A 86 7.00 -10.78 -16.07
N LYS A 87 7.79 -10.71 -14.99
CA LYS A 87 7.61 -11.49 -13.76
C LYS A 87 6.75 -10.70 -12.76
N PRO A 88 6.12 -11.35 -11.78
CA PRO A 88 5.57 -10.63 -10.64
C PRO A 88 6.70 -10.01 -9.80
N ALA A 89 6.41 -8.87 -9.16
CA ALA A 89 7.41 -8.16 -8.37
C ALA A 89 8.00 -9.00 -7.21
N LYS A 90 7.28 -10.01 -6.70
CA LYS A 90 7.79 -10.92 -5.64
C LYS A 90 8.98 -11.78 -6.06
N GLU A 91 9.10 -12.09 -7.35
CA GLU A 91 10.09 -13.05 -7.87
C GLU A 91 11.37 -12.39 -8.37
N LEU A 92 11.52 -11.07 -8.16
CA LEU A 92 12.72 -10.35 -8.53
C LEU A 92 13.90 -10.72 -7.63
N SER A 93 15.06 -10.92 -8.25
CA SER A 93 16.32 -11.04 -7.53
C SER A 93 16.74 -9.68 -6.96
N GLY A 94 17.46 -9.68 -5.82
CA GLY A 94 17.96 -8.46 -5.19
C GLY A 94 18.79 -7.58 -6.13
N PHE A 95 19.59 -8.19 -7.01
CA PHE A 95 20.35 -7.46 -8.05
C PHE A 95 19.45 -6.75 -9.05
N GLN A 96 18.36 -7.41 -9.48
CA GLN A 96 17.42 -6.82 -10.44
C GLN A 96 16.65 -5.66 -9.82
N VAL A 97 16.32 -5.74 -8.53
CA VAL A 97 15.70 -4.63 -7.78
C VAL A 97 16.62 -3.42 -7.75
N GLU A 98 17.92 -3.62 -7.53
CA GLU A 98 18.88 -2.53 -7.49
C GLU A 98 19.09 -1.88 -8.86
N SER A 99 19.21 -2.69 -9.92
CA SER A 99 19.27 -2.16 -11.29
C SER A 99 18.02 -1.37 -11.65
N LEU A 100 16.83 -1.88 -11.30
CA LEU A 100 15.55 -1.17 -11.48
C LEU A 100 15.54 0.17 -10.74
N ARG A 101 16.09 0.25 -9.53
CA ARG A 101 16.19 1.51 -8.78
C ARG A 101 17.06 2.52 -9.51
N ASN A 102 18.24 2.11 -9.95
CA ASN A 102 19.19 2.98 -10.62
C ASN A 102 18.61 3.56 -11.92
N GLU A 103 17.93 2.73 -12.72
CA GLU A 103 17.29 3.22 -13.94
C GLU A 103 16.11 4.16 -13.64
N VAL A 104 15.28 3.82 -12.67
CA VAL A 104 14.12 4.64 -12.29
C VAL A 104 14.57 6.01 -11.77
N MET A 105 15.72 6.12 -11.09
CA MET A 105 16.26 7.40 -10.59
C MET A 105 16.64 8.38 -11.70
N THR A 106 16.87 7.93 -12.94
CA THR A 106 17.16 8.82 -14.06
C THR A 106 15.94 9.65 -14.50
N TYR A 107 14.73 9.18 -14.19
CA TYR A 107 13.49 9.85 -14.57
C TYR A 107 12.99 10.80 -13.48
N THR A 108 12.38 11.91 -13.90
CA THR A 108 11.65 12.79 -12.99
C THR A 108 10.38 12.10 -12.49
N ILE A 109 10.26 11.90 -11.18
CA ILE A 109 9.18 11.11 -10.56
C ILE A 109 8.45 11.89 -9.48
N GLY A 110 7.16 11.59 -9.31
CA GLY A 110 6.36 11.94 -8.14
C GLY A 110 6.42 13.42 -7.78
N HIS A 111 7.05 13.71 -6.64
CA HIS A 111 7.11 15.05 -6.07
C HIS A 111 7.89 16.04 -6.95
N ASN A 112 8.93 15.58 -7.65
CA ASN A 112 9.70 16.46 -8.54
C ASN A 112 8.85 16.89 -9.73
N LEU A 113 8.12 15.95 -10.35
CA LEU A 113 7.14 16.27 -11.40
C LEU A 113 6.05 17.23 -10.91
N ASP A 114 5.59 17.08 -9.67
CA ASP A 114 4.59 17.99 -9.10
C ASP A 114 5.12 19.39 -8.90
N LYS A 115 6.35 19.52 -8.38
CA LYS A 115 7.02 20.81 -8.23
C LYS A 115 7.25 21.49 -9.57
N GLU A 116 7.72 20.76 -10.57
CA GLU A 116 7.92 21.27 -11.93
C GLU A 116 6.60 21.74 -12.55
N ASN A 117 5.55 20.93 -12.46
CA ASN A 117 4.22 21.30 -12.98
C ASN A 117 3.63 22.51 -12.24
N ALA A 118 3.76 22.56 -10.92
CA ALA A 118 3.31 23.70 -10.12
C ALA A 118 4.09 24.97 -10.47
N SER A 119 5.41 24.87 -10.63
CA SER A 119 6.27 25.98 -11.06
C SER A 119 5.86 26.50 -12.44
N ASN A 120 5.61 25.59 -13.39
CA ASN A 120 5.13 25.94 -14.72
C ASN A 120 3.78 26.66 -14.70
N ILE A 121 2.83 26.21 -13.88
CA ILE A 121 1.52 26.86 -13.73
C ILE A 121 1.68 28.24 -13.08
N LYS A 122 2.46 28.35 -11.99
CA LYS A 122 2.75 29.63 -11.33
C LYS A 122 3.39 30.63 -12.28
N ARG A 123 4.32 30.18 -13.13
CA ARG A 123 4.93 30.99 -14.19
C ARG A 123 3.89 31.52 -15.17
N LEU A 124 2.96 30.68 -15.63
CA LEU A 124 1.88 31.12 -16.55
C LEU A 124 0.94 32.14 -15.89
N MET A 125 0.66 31.99 -14.60
CA MET A 125 -0.14 32.94 -13.82
C MET A 125 0.58 34.29 -13.68
N GLY A 126 1.88 34.28 -13.36
CA GLY A 126 2.69 35.51 -13.24
C GLY A 126 2.81 36.30 -14.54
N ILE A 127 2.87 35.61 -15.68
CA ILE A 127 2.89 36.24 -17.02
C ILE A 127 1.52 36.88 -17.37
N GLN A 128 0.43 36.48 -16.71
CA GLN A 128 -0.94 36.94 -17.01
C GLN A 128 -1.41 36.66 -18.45
N CYS A 129 -0.87 35.64 -19.11
CA CYS A 129 -1.36 35.20 -20.41
C CYS A 129 -2.76 34.57 -20.30
N TYR A 130 -3.49 34.44 -21.42
CA TYR A 130 -4.82 33.82 -21.44
C TYR A 130 -4.86 32.48 -20.70
N ARG A 131 -3.87 31.60 -20.91
CA ARG A 131 -3.79 30.32 -20.20
C ARG A 131 -3.67 30.51 -18.68
N GLY A 132 -2.85 31.46 -18.23
CA GLY A 132 -2.68 31.81 -16.81
C GLY A 132 -3.99 32.27 -16.16
N ILE A 133 -4.71 33.19 -16.81
CA ILE A 133 -6.03 33.66 -16.36
C ILE A 133 -7.01 32.48 -16.24
N ARG A 134 -7.04 31.58 -17.22
CA ARG A 134 -7.89 30.38 -17.17
C ARG A 134 -7.50 29.40 -16.06
N HIS A 135 -6.21 29.34 -15.72
CA HIS A 135 -5.73 28.55 -14.59
C HIS A 135 -6.17 29.15 -13.24
N ILE A 136 -6.18 30.49 -13.11
CA ILE A 136 -6.70 31.22 -11.95
C ILE A 136 -8.22 31.01 -11.81
N ASP A 137 -8.97 31.23 -12.89
CA ASP A 137 -10.44 31.15 -12.89
C ASP A 137 -10.98 29.71 -12.79
N GLY A 138 -10.11 28.70 -12.88
CA GLY A 138 -10.54 27.30 -12.82
C GLY A 138 -11.32 26.83 -14.05
N TYR A 139 -11.03 27.38 -15.23
CA TYR A 139 -11.64 26.98 -16.51
C TYR A 139 -10.67 26.17 -17.40
N PRO A 140 -11.16 25.43 -18.41
CA PRO A 140 -10.30 24.76 -19.37
C PRO A 140 -9.51 25.77 -20.22
N CYS A 141 -8.23 25.47 -20.45
CA CYS A 141 -7.27 26.33 -21.16
C CYS A 141 -7.00 25.90 -22.62
N ARG A 142 -7.61 24.80 -23.10
CA ARG A 142 -7.39 24.22 -24.44
C ARG A 142 -8.47 24.60 -25.47
N GLY A 143 -9.14 25.76 -25.31
CA GLY A 143 -10.18 26.21 -26.25
C GLY A 143 -11.52 25.44 -26.17
N GLN A 144 -11.74 24.68 -25.10
CA GLN A 144 -13.01 23.98 -24.89
C GLN A 144 -14.14 24.96 -24.55
N ARG A 145 -15.35 24.73 -25.10
CA ARG A 145 -16.54 25.54 -24.81
C ARG A 145 -16.97 25.38 -23.34
N THR A 146 -17.11 26.48 -22.61
CA THR A 146 -17.43 26.48 -21.16
C THR A 146 -18.90 26.63 -20.81
N ARG A 147 -19.79 26.83 -21.79
CA ARG A 147 -21.23 27.00 -21.54
C ARG A 147 -21.89 25.72 -21.03
N SER A 148 -21.56 24.58 -21.64
CA SER A 148 -22.21 23.29 -21.34
C SER A 148 -21.30 22.36 -20.53
N ASN A 149 -20.14 21.98 -21.09
CA ASN A 149 -19.32 20.89 -20.57
C ASN A 149 -18.01 21.42 -19.98
N ALA A 150 -18.05 21.85 -18.72
CA ALA A 150 -16.85 22.26 -17.98
C ALA A 150 -16.81 21.74 -16.53
N ARG A 151 -17.73 20.83 -16.16
CA ARG A 151 -17.95 20.41 -14.77
C ARG A 151 -16.69 19.91 -14.09
N THR A 152 -15.91 19.03 -14.71
CA THR A 152 -14.68 18.44 -14.13
C THR A 152 -13.63 19.48 -13.75
N ARG A 153 -13.49 20.57 -14.52
CA ARG A 153 -12.52 21.63 -14.26
C ARG A 153 -13.09 22.69 -13.32
N LYS A 154 -14.35 23.08 -13.55
CA LYS A 154 -15.08 24.07 -12.74
C LYS A 154 -15.30 23.59 -11.30
N SER A 155 -15.56 22.30 -11.09
CA SER A 155 -15.74 21.74 -9.74
C SER A 155 -14.46 21.77 -8.91
N ARG A 156 -13.30 21.66 -9.56
CA ARG A 156 -11.98 21.76 -8.91
C ARG A 156 -11.50 23.20 -8.75
N GLY A 157 -12.12 24.14 -9.46
CA GLY A 157 -11.69 25.54 -9.58
C GLY A 157 -12.32 26.52 -8.58
N GLY A 158 -13.24 26.06 -7.73
CA GLY A 158 -13.67 26.81 -6.54
C GLY A 158 -14.36 28.16 -6.79
N ARG A 159 -15.67 28.13 -7.10
CA ARG A 159 -16.63 29.08 -6.48
C ARG A 159 -17.50 28.43 -5.41
N SER A 160 -17.31 27.13 -5.16
CA SER A 160 -17.87 26.42 -4.02
C SER A 160 -16.75 26.23 -3.00
N THR A 161 -16.63 27.17 -2.07
CA THR A 161 -16.14 26.96 -0.69
C THR A 161 -15.15 25.80 -0.49
N ALA A 162 -13.89 25.97 -0.84
CA ALA A 162 -12.79 25.17 -0.29
C ALA A 162 -11.51 26.01 -0.39
N ALA A 163 -10.89 26.24 0.75
CA ALA A 163 -9.70 27.06 0.93
C ALA A 163 -8.54 26.63 0.00
N VAL A 164 -7.80 27.62 -0.48
CA VAL A 164 -6.49 27.43 -1.11
C VAL A 164 -5.54 26.93 -0.01
N PRO A 165 -4.92 25.74 -0.13
CA PRO A 165 -3.87 25.35 0.80
C PRO A 165 -2.62 26.18 0.53
N GLN A 166 -2.08 26.77 1.60
CA GLN A 166 -0.81 27.51 1.64
C GLN A 166 0.37 26.62 1.26
#